data_AF-A0A0Q8RYN1-F1
#
_entry.id   AF-A0A0Q8RYN1-F1
#
_cell.length_a   1.000
_cell.length_b   1.000
_cell.length_c   1.000
_cell.angle_alpha   90.00
_cell.angle_beta   90.00
_cell.angle_gamma   90.00
#
_symmetry.space_group_name_H-M   'P 1'
#
loop_
_entity.id
_entity.type
_entity.pdbx_description
1 polymer ?
#
loop_
_entity_poly.entity_id
_entity_poly.type
_entity_poly.pdbx_seq_one_letter_code
_entity_poly.pdbx_strand_id
1 'polypeptide(L)'
;MTDDLRNHIEEAMKLAAAHLGQGRVADYIPALAKVDPNKLGFALALPDGTVHTSGDADEPFSIQSVSKVFTLALALRRVGSSLWDSVGREPSGSAFNSIVQLESEHGIPRNPLINAGALATTDRLIDGRSGDAVADEIVDFMRARAGDDHVGIDFDVAFSESETGARNRSLSHFMDAFGNLKHPVETVVGVYFRQCAIAMSCRQLARAGLFLAMEGCDPLTGEQLIEPHRARRINAIMMLCGHYDNSGEFAFRVGLPGKSGVGGGILCIAPGQGSIAVWSPALNEAGTSLAGAVALEHFAYAAGWSVFD
;
A
#
# COMPACT_ATOMS: atom_id res chain seq x y z
N MET A 1 15.24 2.57 25.17
CA MET A 1 14.06 2.71 24.31
C MET A 1 14.43 2.76 22.82
N THR A 2 15.20 3.74 22.34
CA THR A 2 15.68 3.76 20.92
C THR A 2 16.68 2.65 20.60
N ASP A 3 17.60 2.35 21.53
CA ASP A 3 18.55 1.25 21.36
C ASP A 3 17.85 -0.13 21.34
N ASP A 4 16.73 -0.26 22.05
CA ASP A 4 15.94 -1.50 22.09
C ASP A 4 15.26 -1.76 20.74
N LEU A 5 14.68 -0.74 20.10
CA LEU A 5 14.03 -0.86 18.80
C LEU A 5 15.00 -1.30 17.69
N ARG A 6 16.24 -0.77 17.68
CA ARG A 6 17.25 -1.20 16.71
C ARG A 6 17.60 -2.68 16.90
N ASN A 7 17.76 -3.13 18.15
CA ASN A 7 18.04 -4.53 18.44
C ASN A 7 16.88 -5.43 17.99
N HIS A 8 15.63 -5.04 18.25
CA HIS A 8 14.46 -5.78 17.78
C HIS A 8 14.39 -5.89 16.25
N ILE A 9 14.76 -4.82 15.53
CA ILE A 9 14.85 -4.85 14.06
C ILE A 9 15.91 -5.85 13.60
N GLU A 10 17.11 -5.81 14.17
CA GLU A 10 18.20 -6.72 13.79
C GLU A 10 17.85 -8.19 14.09
N GLU A 11 17.21 -8.47 15.22
CA GLU A 11 16.72 -9.81 15.56
C GLU A 11 15.63 -10.29 14.58
N ALA A 12 14.66 -9.43 14.27
CA ALA A 12 13.61 -9.73 13.30
C ALA A 12 14.18 -10.00 11.90
N MET A 13 15.14 -9.19 11.45
CA MET A 13 15.82 -9.35 10.17
C MET A 13 16.61 -10.66 10.10
N LYS A 14 17.30 -11.04 11.19
CA LYS A 14 18.02 -12.31 11.27
C LYS A 14 17.09 -13.52 11.17
N LEU A 15 15.92 -13.46 11.81
CA LEU A 15 14.92 -14.53 11.72
C LEU A 15 14.31 -14.61 10.31
N ALA A 16 13.96 -13.46 9.72
CA ALA A 16 13.42 -13.36 8.37
C ALA A 16 14.42 -13.83 7.29
N ALA A 17 15.72 -13.65 7.50
CA ALA A 17 16.76 -14.08 6.56
C ALA A 17 16.71 -15.59 6.26
N ALA A 18 16.24 -16.42 7.20
CA ALA A 18 16.05 -17.86 7.00
C ALA A 18 14.98 -18.19 5.95
N HIS A 19 14.15 -17.22 5.57
CA HIS A 19 13.06 -17.35 4.61
C HIS A 19 13.37 -16.67 3.25
N LEU A 20 14.57 -16.11 3.07
CA LEU A 20 14.96 -15.52 1.78
C LEU A 20 14.97 -16.57 0.67
N GLY A 21 14.52 -16.15 -0.52
CA GLY A 21 14.37 -17.05 -1.67
C GLY A 21 13.25 -18.09 -1.54
N GLN A 22 12.58 -18.17 -0.38
CA GLN A 22 11.39 -19.01 -0.22
C GLN A 22 10.16 -18.25 -0.73
N GLY A 23 9.38 -18.86 -1.62
CA GLY A 23 8.28 -18.21 -2.32
C GLY A 23 8.62 -17.93 -3.78
N ARG A 24 7.87 -17.02 -4.41
CA ARG A 24 8.06 -16.66 -5.82
C ARG A 24 7.94 -15.17 -6.01
N VAL A 25 8.85 -14.60 -6.80
CA VAL A 25 8.74 -13.21 -7.24
C VAL A 25 7.56 -13.11 -8.21
N ALA A 26 6.88 -11.96 -8.22
CA ALA A 26 5.84 -11.70 -9.20
C ALA A 26 6.40 -11.73 -10.62
N ASP A 27 5.82 -12.57 -11.47
CA ASP A 27 6.33 -12.86 -12.82
C ASP A 27 5.37 -12.51 -13.96
N TYR A 28 4.19 -11.95 -13.63
CA TYR A 28 3.19 -11.56 -14.63
C TYR A 28 3.63 -10.36 -15.49
N ILE A 29 4.61 -9.57 -15.03
CA ILE A 29 5.31 -8.56 -15.84
C ILE A 29 6.83 -8.75 -15.80
N PRO A 30 7.54 -8.54 -16.94
CA PRO A 30 8.99 -8.74 -17.01
C PRO A 30 9.82 -7.87 -16.05
N ALA A 31 9.31 -6.68 -15.69
CA ALA A 31 10.01 -5.75 -14.80
C ALA A 31 10.12 -6.32 -13.37
N LEU A 32 9.08 -6.98 -12.85
CA LEU A 32 9.10 -7.60 -11.53
C LEU A 32 9.83 -8.94 -11.51
N ALA A 33 9.75 -9.72 -12.61
CA ALA A 33 10.33 -11.05 -12.70
C ALA A 33 11.88 -11.08 -12.57
N LYS A 34 12.55 -9.93 -12.73
CA LYS A 34 14.01 -9.81 -12.72
C LYS A 34 14.61 -9.45 -11.35
N VAL A 35 13.78 -9.15 -10.36
CA VAL A 35 14.23 -8.73 -9.04
C VAL A 35 14.82 -9.93 -8.28
N ASP A 36 15.96 -9.74 -7.61
CA ASP A 36 16.62 -10.81 -6.84
C ASP A 36 15.73 -11.25 -5.65
N PRO A 37 15.31 -12.54 -5.60
CA PRO A 37 14.44 -13.04 -4.54
C PRO A 37 15.08 -13.09 -3.14
N ASN A 38 16.39 -12.84 -3.02
CA ASN A 38 17.13 -12.89 -1.75
C ASN A 38 17.31 -11.52 -1.08
N LYS A 39 16.61 -10.49 -1.56
CA LYS A 39 16.63 -9.15 -1.00
C LYS A 39 15.74 -9.03 0.23
N LEU A 40 16.20 -8.26 1.21
CA LEU A 40 15.43 -7.95 2.42
C LEU A 40 15.83 -6.58 2.96
N GLY A 41 14.88 -5.64 2.99
CA GLY A 41 15.05 -4.31 3.56
C GLY A 41 13.98 -4.01 4.60
N PHE A 42 14.35 -3.30 5.67
CA PHE A 42 13.43 -2.88 6.73
C PHE A 42 13.69 -1.42 7.10
N ALA A 43 12.62 -0.64 7.29
CA ALA A 43 12.69 0.69 7.84
C ALA A 43 11.56 0.93 8.87
N LEU A 44 11.90 1.59 9.98
CA LEU A 44 10.97 2.12 10.97
C LEU A 44 11.16 3.63 11.07
N ALA A 45 10.13 4.39 10.76
CA ALA A 45 10.07 5.84 10.94
C ALA A 45 9.30 6.19 12.22
N LEU A 46 9.89 7.05 13.05
CA LEU A 46 9.32 7.52 14.30
C LEU A 46 8.87 8.99 14.20
N PRO A 47 7.96 9.45 15.08
CA PRO A 47 7.38 10.81 15.02
C PRO A 47 8.39 11.93 15.23
N ASP A 48 9.52 11.64 15.88
CA ASP A 48 10.60 12.59 16.13
C ASP A 48 11.53 12.79 14.90
N GLY A 49 11.28 12.06 13.81
CA GLY A 49 12.09 12.09 12.59
C GLY A 49 13.20 11.05 12.57
N THR A 50 13.39 10.28 13.63
CA THR A 50 14.32 9.16 13.66
C THR A 50 13.84 8.08 12.69
N VAL A 51 14.75 7.57 11.86
CA VAL A 51 14.50 6.42 10.98
C VAL A 51 15.54 5.35 11.21
N HIS A 52 15.09 4.19 11.70
CA HIS A 52 15.92 2.99 11.82
C HIS A 52 15.80 2.16 10.55
N THR A 53 16.93 1.68 10.02
CA THR A 53 16.96 0.86 8.81
C THR A 53 17.89 -0.33 8.97
N SER A 54 17.59 -1.43 8.27
CA SER A 54 18.43 -2.63 8.19
C SER A 54 18.27 -3.32 6.82
N GLY A 55 19.31 -4.02 6.37
CA GLY A 55 19.35 -4.69 5.08
C GLY A 55 19.29 -3.74 3.87
N ASP A 56 18.63 -4.17 2.79
CA ASP A 56 18.47 -3.43 1.52
C ASP A 56 17.43 -2.27 1.62
N ALA A 57 17.31 -1.60 2.77
CA ALA A 57 16.24 -0.65 3.07
C ALA A 57 16.20 0.61 2.20
N ASP A 58 17.31 0.91 1.51
CA ASP A 58 17.48 2.06 0.62
C ASP A 58 17.35 1.70 -0.87
N GLU A 59 17.15 0.42 -1.21
CA GLU A 59 16.92 -0.03 -2.59
C GLU A 59 15.47 0.32 -3.02
N PRO A 60 15.27 1.02 -4.14
CA PRO A 60 13.94 1.37 -4.60
C PRO A 60 13.23 0.18 -5.25
N PHE A 61 11.93 0.05 -4.96
CA PHE A 61 11.05 -0.93 -5.57
C PHE A 61 9.70 -0.30 -5.89
N SER A 62 8.97 -0.88 -6.86
CA SER A 62 7.60 -0.45 -7.17
C SER A 62 6.66 -0.78 -6.01
N ILE A 63 6.03 0.24 -5.42
CA ILE A 63 5.18 0.08 -4.22
C ILE A 63 3.86 -0.65 -4.51
N GLN A 64 3.47 -0.76 -5.79
CA GLN A 64 2.33 -1.55 -6.24
C GLN A 64 1.06 -1.22 -5.45
N SER A 65 0.30 -2.23 -5.00
CA SER A 65 -0.95 -2.03 -4.25
C SER A 65 -0.81 -1.28 -2.92
N VAL A 66 0.40 -1.00 -2.44
CA VAL A 66 0.60 -0.08 -1.30
C VAL A 66 0.17 1.35 -1.67
N SER A 67 0.28 1.74 -2.95
CA SER A 67 -0.17 3.04 -3.46
C SER A 67 -1.64 3.34 -3.14
N LYS A 68 -2.48 2.31 -3.05
CA LYS A 68 -3.92 2.42 -2.79
C LYS A 68 -4.21 3.12 -1.46
N VAL A 69 -3.36 2.95 -0.45
CA VAL A 69 -3.51 3.58 0.85
C VAL A 69 -3.35 5.10 0.74
N PHE A 70 -2.32 5.55 0.01
CA PHE A 70 -2.03 6.97 -0.19
C PHE A 70 -3.06 7.62 -1.11
N THR A 71 -3.45 6.95 -2.19
CA THR A 71 -4.52 7.43 -3.08
C THR A 71 -5.86 7.54 -2.35
N LEU A 72 -6.17 6.61 -1.44
CA LEU A 72 -7.35 6.69 -0.58
C LEU A 72 -7.29 7.91 0.35
N ALA A 73 -6.16 8.16 1.01
CA ALA A 73 -5.98 9.33 1.87
C ALA A 73 -6.15 10.64 1.08
N LEU A 74 -5.54 10.72 -0.11
CA LEU A 74 -5.63 11.88 -0.99
C LEU A 74 -7.06 12.10 -1.51
N ALA A 75 -7.76 11.03 -1.94
CA ALA A 75 -9.15 11.10 -2.36
C ALA A 75 -10.07 11.56 -1.21
N LEU A 76 -9.90 11.02 0.00
CA LEU A 76 -10.65 11.45 1.17
C LEU A 76 -10.40 12.92 1.52
N ARG A 77 -9.15 13.40 1.41
CA ARG A 77 -8.80 14.82 1.57
C ARG A 77 -9.55 15.69 0.56
N ARG A 78 -9.67 15.23 -0.68
CA ARG A 78 -10.24 16.00 -1.81
C ARG A 78 -11.77 16.01 -1.82
N VAL A 79 -12.40 14.83 -1.82
CA VAL A 79 -13.86 14.70 -2.01
C VAL A 79 -14.61 14.39 -0.73
N GLY A 80 -13.90 14.08 0.36
CA GLY A 80 -14.51 13.81 1.66
C GLY A 80 -15.34 12.52 1.66
N SER A 81 -16.49 12.56 2.33
CA SER A 81 -17.34 11.38 2.52
C SER A 81 -18.06 10.90 1.26
N SER A 82 -18.16 11.72 0.21
CA SER A 82 -18.80 11.31 -1.05
C SER A 82 -18.02 10.20 -1.79
N LEU A 83 -16.75 9.96 -1.42
CA LEU A 83 -15.99 8.81 -1.90
C LEU A 83 -16.75 7.49 -1.65
N TRP A 84 -17.42 7.39 -0.51
CA TRP A 84 -18.11 6.18 -0.08
C TRP A 84 -19.37 5.87 -0.87
N ASP A 85 -19.83 6.78 -1.72
CA ASP A 85 -20.93 6.53 -2.66
C ASP A 85 -20.49 5.62 -3.83
N SER A 86 -19.17 5.44 -4.01
CA SER A 86 -18.57 4.64 -5.10
C SER A 86 -17.77 3.43 -4.65
N VAL A 87 -17.52 3.28 -3.35
CA VAL A 87 -16.74 2.17 -2.80
C VAL A 87 -17.15 1.93 -1.35
N GLY A 88 -17.27 0.66 -0.98
CA GLY A 88 -17.57 0.22 0.38
C GLY A 88 -16.38 0.30 1.34
N ARG A 89 -16.51 -0.38 2.49
CA ARG A 89 -15.51 -0.38 3.59
C ARG A 89 -15.24 -1.77 4.16
N GLU A 90 -15.86 -2.79 3.61
CA GLU A 90 -15.90 -4.14 4.20
C GLU A 90 -14.93 -5.09 3.47
N PRO A 91 -14.44 -6.13 4.14
CA PRO A 91 -13.76 -7.22 3.47
C PRO A 91 -14.61 -7.85 2.35
N SER A 92 -13.94 -8.43 1.36
CA SER A 92 -14.58 -9.33 0.39
C SER A 92 -14.61 -10.75 0.96
N GLY A 93 -15.78 -11.37 1.02
CA GLY A 93 -15.91 -12.81 1.35
C GLY A 93 -15.59 -13.75 0.19
N SER A 94 -15.26 -13.19 -0.98
CA SER A 94 -14.77 -13.90 -2.16
C SER A 94 -13.39 -13.35 -2.54
N ALA A 95 -12.71 -14.04 -3.45
CA ALA A 95 -11.39 -13.60 -3.93
C ALA A 95 -11.40 -12.10 -4.27
N PHE A 96 -10.34 -11.39 -3.92
CA PHE A 96 -10.21 -9.92 -4.05
C PHE A 96 -10.48 -9.33 -5.45
N ASN A 97 -10.64 -10.18 -6.45
CA ASN A 97 -10.80 -9.90 -7.87
C ASN A 97 -12.13 -10.38 -8.48
N SER A 98 -13.04 -10.85 -7.64
CA SER A 98 -14.28 -11.49 -8.04
C SER A 98 -15.21 -10.54 -8.80
N ILE A 99 -15.44 -10.82 -10.08
CA ILE A 99 -16.44 -10.11 -10.91
C ILE A 99 -17.85 -10.43 -10.43
N VAL A 100 -18.10 -11.67 -9.99
CA VAL A 100 -19.42 -12.11 -9.49
C VAL A 100 -19.86 -11.27 -8.29
N GLN A 101 -18.94 -10.98 -7.37
CA GLN A 101 -19.24 -10.11 -6.24
C GLN A 101 -19.54 -8.69 -6.71
N LEU A 102 -18.72 -8.14 -7.61
CA LEU A 102 -18.92 -6.80 -8.15
C LEU A 102 -20.27 -6.66 -8.88
N GLU A 103 -20.72 -7.71 -9.57
CA GLU A 103 -22.04 -7.79 -10.21
C GLU A 103 -23.17 -7.75 -9.20
N SER A 104 -23.09 -8.59 -8.16
CA SER A 104 -24.10 -8.65 -7.11
C SER A 104 -24.24 -7.33 -6.32
N GLU A 105 -23.18 -6.52 -6.32
CA GLU A 105 -23.13 -5.20 -5.67
C GLU A 105 -23.33 -4.04 -6.64
N HIS A 106 -23.87 -4.33 -7.83
CA HIS A 106 -24.22 -3.33 -8.84
C HIS A 106 -23.06 -2.39 -9.19
N GLY A 107 -21.86 -2.96 -9.35
CA GLY A 107 -20.66 -2.22 -9.71
C GLY A 107 -20.01 -1.44 -8.56
N ILE A 108 -20.50 -1.54 -7.32
CA ILE A 108 -19.90 -0.91 -6.14
C ILE A 108 -18.92 -1.89 -5.48
N PRO A 109 -17.59 -1.67 -5.55
CA PRO A 109 -16.61 -2.53 -4.92
C PRO A 109 -16.65 -2.46 -3.39
N ARG A 110 -16.35 -3.60 -2.73
CA ARG A 110 -16.42 -3.76 -1.26
C ARG A 110 -15.57 -2.82 -0.43
N ASN A 111 -14.36 -2.48 -0.88
CA ASN A 111 -13.40 -1.67 -0.15
C ASN A 111 -12.35 -1.06 -1.09
N PRO A 112 -11.66 0.02 -0.70
CA PRO A 112 -10.70 0.71 -1.57
C PRO A 112 -9.36 -0.02 -1.77
N LEU A 113 -9.08 -1.13 -1.05
CA LEU A 113 -7.78 -1.81 -1.11
C LEU A 113 -7.75 -3.00 -2.09
N ILE A 114 -8.92 -3.45 -2.57
CA ILE A 114 -9.05 -4.30 -3.76
C ILE A 114 -8.93 -3.49 -5.05
N ASN A 115 -8.61 -4.13 -6.18
CA ASN A 115 -8.35 -3.42 -7.44
C ASN A 115 -9.55 -2.59 -7.91
N ALA A 116 -10.75 -3.16 -7.89
CA ALA A 116 -11.96 -2.45 -8.30
C ALA A 116 -12.21 -1.20 -7.44
N GLY A 117 -12.04 -1.30 -6.13
CA GLY A 117 -12.19 -0.15 -5.22
C GLY A 117 -11.10 0.91 -5.37
N ALA A 118 -9.87 0.49 -5.65
CA ALA A 118 -8.79 1.42 -5.95
C ALA A 118 -9.03 2.17 -7.27
N LEU A 119 -9.57 1.50 -8.29
CA LEU A 119 -9.97 2.11 -9.56
C LEU A 119 -11.12 3.11 -9.35
N ALA A 120 -12.16 2.74 -8.61
CA ALA A 120 -13.24 3.66 -8.24
C ALA A 120 -12.72 4.87 -7.43
N THR A 121 -11.79 4.64 -6.49
CA THR A 121 -11.13 5.72 -5.72
C THR A 121 -10.33 6.65 -6.62
N THR A 122 -9.61 6.08 -7.60
CA THR A 122 -8.83 6.83 -8.59
C THR A 122 -9.73 7.68 -9.48
N ASP A 123 -10.86 7.13 -9.95
CA ASP A 123 -11.86 7.86 -10.72
C ASP A 123 -12.37 9.10 -9.97
N ARG A 124 -12.63 8.98 -8.67
CA ARG A 124 -13.07 10.12 -7.84
C ARG A 124 -11.98 11.16 -7.61
N LEU A 125 -10.72 10.77 -7.68
CA LEU A 125 -9.62 11.72 -7.60
C LEU A 125 -9.47 12.53 -8.90
N ILE A 126 -9.85 11.96 -10.06
CA ILE A 126 -9.71 12.65 -11.35
C ILE A 126 -10.58 13.92 -11.41
N ASP A 127 -11.85 13.82 -11.00
CA ASP A 127 -12.86 14.90 -10.89
C ASP A 127 -12.55 16.21 -11.65
N GLY A 128 -12.66 16.16 -12.99
CA GLY A 128 -12.51 17.34 -13.87
C GLY A 128 -11.07 17.72 -14.24
N ARG A 129 -10.07 16.91 -13.85
CA ARG A 129 -8.66 17.08 -14.22
C ARG A 129 -8.21 16.03 -15.24
N SER A 130 -7.08 16.26 -15.90
CA SER A 130 -6.47 15.23 -16.74
C SER A 130 -5.88 14.11 -15.88
N GLY A 131 -5.80 12.90 -16.44
CA GLY A 131 -5.12 11.79 -15.76
C GLY A 131 -3.66 12.12 -15.42
N ASP A 132 -2.98 12.88 -16.28
CA ASP A 132 -1.58 13.28 -16.04
C ASP A 132 -1.43 14.19 -14.84
N ALA A 133 -2.28 15.22 -14.73
CA ALA A 133 -2.26 16.12 -13.58
C ALA A 133 -2.55 15.37 -12.26
N VAL A 134 -3.38 14.33 -12.30
CA VAL A 134 -3.71 13.51 -11.11
C VAL A 134 -2.55 12.57 -10.77
N ALA A 135 -1.90 11.98 -11.77
CA ALA A 135 -0.71 11.15 -11.54
C ALA A 135 0.43 11.99 -10.93
N ASP A 136 0.65 13.20 -11.45
CA ASP A 136 1.64 14.14 -10.91
C ASP A 136 1.30 14.54 -9.46
N GLU A 137 0.03 14.82 -9.15
CA GLU A 137 -0.41 15.11 -7.78
C GLU A 137 -0.14 13.94 -6.82
N ILE A 138 -0.37 12.70 -7.26
CA ILE A 138 -0.05 11.52 -6.44
C ILE A 138 1.47 11.45 -6.19
N VAL A 139 2.30 11.64 -7.22
CA VAL A 139 3.76 11.60 -7.07
C VAL A 139 4.25 12.71 -6.15
N ASP A 140 3.76 13.94 -6.31
CA ASP A 140 4.14 15.07 -5.47
C ASP A 140 3.68 14.89 -4.02
N PHE A 141 2.50 14.30 -3.82
CA PHE A 141 2.07 13.86 -2.49
C PHE A 141 3.07 12.85 -1.90
N MET A 142 3.50 11.85 -2.67
CA MET A 142 4.48 10.85 -2.20
C MET A 142 5.85 11.47 -1.91
N ARG A 143 6.35 12.38 -2.76
CA ARG A 143 7.62 13.12 -2.55
C ARG A 143 7.61 13.92 -1.26
N ALA A 144 6.56 14.71 -1.05
CA ALA A 144 6.41 15.54 0.15
C ALA A 144 6.42 14.67 1.42
N ARG A 145 5.74 13.53 1.38
CA ARG A 145 5.63 12.58 2.50
C ARG A 145 6.91 11.80 2.74
N ALA A 146 7.61 11.40 1.68
CA ALA A 146 8.91 10.77 1.77
C ALA A 146 10.03 11.76 2.15
N GLY A 147 9.81 13.06 1.98
CA GLY A 147 10.86 14.08 2.12
C GLY A 147 11.97 13.94 1.09
N ASP A 148 11.64 13.45 -0.11
CA ASP A 148 12.61 13.14 -1.17
C ASP A 148 11.99 13.34 -2.56
N ASP A 149 12.53 14.31 -3.31
CA ASP A 149 12.05 14.66 -4.66
C ASP A 149 12.39 13.61 -5.74
N HIS A 150 13.28 12.65 -5.42
CA HIS A 150 13.64 11.58 -6.36
C HIS A 150 12.59 10.47 -6.43
N VAL A 151 11.59 10.45 -5.53
CA VAL A 151 10.43 9.55 -5.66
C VAL A 151 9.72 9.84 -6.98
N GLY A 152 9.46 8.81 -7.77
CA GLY A 152 8.93 8.95 -9.12
C GLY A 152 8.34 7.66 -9.66
N ILE A 153 7.75 7.74 -10.85
CA ILE A 153 7.16 6.60 -11.54
C ILE A 153 8.26 5.84 -12.27
N ASP A 154 8.33 4.52 -12.04
CA ASP A 154 9.05 3.60 -12.91
C ASP A 154 8.22 3.38 -14.19
N PHE A 155 8.62 4.03 -15.28
CA PHE A 155 7.89 3.97 -16.54
C PHE A 155 7.95 2.58 -17.20
N ASP A 156 8.98 1.78 -16.94
CA ASP A 156 9.07 0.41 -17.46
C ASP A 156 8.04 -0.49 -16.78
N VAL A 157 7.88 -0.34 -15.46
CA VAL A 157 6.81 -1.00 -14.70
C VAL A 157 5.44 -0.49 -15.14
N ALA A 158 5.23 0.82 -15.23
CA ALA A 158 3.95 1.41 -15.63
C ALA A 158 3.51 0.94 -17.02
N PHE A 159 4.45 0.89 -17.98
CA PHE A 159 4.18 0.39 -19.32
C PHE A 159 3.84 -1.10 -19.30
N SER A 160 4.61 -1.92 -18.57
CA SER A 160 4.37 -3.36 -18.46
C SER A 160 3.02 -3.69 -17.82
N GLU A 161 2.64 -2.95 -16.76
CA GLU A 161 1.33 -3.03 -16.11
C GLU A 161 0.20 -2.66 -17.08
N SER A 162 0.39 -1.62 -17.89
CA SER A 162 -0.59 -1.23 -18.91
C SER A 162 -0.76 -2.31 -19.98
N GLU A 163 0.32 -2.86 -20.54
CA GLU A 163 0.24 -3.89 -21.59
C GLU A 163 -0.46 -5.17 -21.11
N THR A 164 -0.25 -5.56 -19.85
CA THR A 164 -0.84 -6.77 -19.24
C THR A 164 -2.15 -6.49 -18.48
N GLY A 165 -2.62 -5.24 -18.48
CA GLY A 165 -3.68 -4.72 -17.61
C GLY A 165 -5.11 -5.14 -17.94
N ALA A 166 -5.32 -6.18 -18.75
CA ALA A 166 -6.64 -6.59 -19.27
C ALA A 166 -7.68 -6.79 -18.15
N ARG A 167 -7.26 -7.37 -17.02
CA ARG A 167 -8.17 -7.62 -15.90
C ARG A 167 -8.62 -6.34 -15.21
N ASN A 168 -7.75 -5.34 -15.06
CA ASN A 168 -8.14 -4.05 -14.49
C ASN A 168 -9.04 -3.28 -15.45
N ARG A 169 -8.78 -3.33 -16.77
CA ARG A 169 -9.69 -2.78 -17.80
C ARG A 169 -11.06 -3.44 -17.76
N SER A 170 -11.12 -4.77 -17.63
CA SER A 170 -12.37 -5.51 -17.50
C SER A 170 -13.18 -5.05 -16.27
N LEU A 171 -12.55 -4.95 -15.09
CA LEU A 171 -13.20 -4.43 -13.88
C LEU A 171 -13.71 -3.00 -14.09
N SER A 172 -12.92 -2.14 -14.73
CA SER A 172 -13.30 -0.76 -15.01
C SER A 172 -14.48 -0.65 -15.97
N HIS A 173 -14.48 -1.37 -17.09
CA HIS A 173 -15.64 -1.40 -18.00
C HIS A 173 -16.89 -1.94 -17.33
N PHE A 174 -16.73 -2.91 -16.43
CA PHE A 174 -17.84 -3.46 -15.68
C PHE A 174 -18.43 -2.40 -14.73
N MET A 175 -17.61 -1.67 -13.97
CA MET A 175 -18.07 -0.58 -13.12
C MET A 175 -18.68 0.59 -13.93
N ASP A 176 -18.11 0.90 -15.09
CA ASP A 176 -18.64 1.91 -16.03
C ASP A 176 -20.05 1.53 -16.53
N ALA A 177 -20.27 0.25 -16.88
CA ALA A 177 -21.59 -0.24 -17.29
C ALA A 177 -22.67 -0.10 -16.20
N PHE A 178 -22.28 -0.10 -14.91
CA PHE A 178 -23.16 0.17 -13.78
C PHE A 178 -23.23 1.67 -13.38
N GLY A 179 -22.53 2.55 -14.10
CA GLY A 179 -22.49 3.99 -13.81
C GLY A 179 -21.64 4.37 -12.59
N ASN A 180 -20.76 3.49 -12.12
CA ASN A 180 -19.90 3.77 -10.97
C ASN A 180 -18.55 4.44 -11.36
N LEU A 181 -18.20 4.50 -12.65
CA LEU A 181 -17.11 5.35 -13.13
C LEU A 181 -17.67 6.62 -13.78
N LYS A 182 -17.00 7.75 -13.55
CA LYS A 182 -17.37 9.07 -14.12
C LYS A 182 -16.48 9.50 -15.27
N HIS A 183 -15.32 8.85 -15.44
CA HIS A 183 -14.33 9.19 -16.45
C HIS A 183 -14.05 7.99 -17.37
N PRO A 184 -13.51 8.24 -18.58
CA PRO A 184 -13.16 7.16 -19.51
C PRO A 184 -12.25 6.11 -18.87
N VAL A 185 -12.53 4.84 -19.12
CA VAL A 185 -11.82 3.70 -18.53
C VAL A 185 -10.31 3.82 -18.68
N GLU A 186 -9.80 4.14 -19.88
CA GLU A 186 -8.35 4.27 -20.12
C GLU A 186 -7.71 5.40 -19.32
N THR A 187 -8.43 6.49 -19.04
CA THR A 187 -7.94 7.55 -18.16
C THR A 187 -7.78 7.03 -16.73
N VAL A 188 -8.79 6.34 -16.20
CA VAL A 188 -8.78 5.79 -14.84
C VAL A 188 -7.68 4.73 -14.68
N VAL A 189 -7.61 3.76 -15.59
CA VAL A 189 -6.59 2.70 -15.50
C VAL A 189 -5.19 3.26 -15.73
N GLY A 190 -5.02 4.26 -16.60
CA GLY A 190 -3.72 4.90 -16.83
C GLY A 190 -3.17 5.61 -15.60
N VAL A 191 -4.02 6.25 -14.80
CA VAL A 191 -3.62 6.81 -13.49
C VAL A 191 -3.32 5.68 -12.50
N TYR A 192 -4.16 4.64 -12.48
CA TYR A 192 -3.97 3.49 -11.59
C TYR A 192 -2.64 2.75 -11.81
N PHE A 193 -2.25 2.50 -13.06
CA PHE A 193 -0.97 1.84 -13.36
C PHE A 193 0.22 2.71 -12.93
N ARG A 194 0.15 4.03 -13.13
CA ARG A 194 1.19 4.97 -12.72
C ARG A 194 1.36 5.03 -11.20
N GLN A 195 0.28 5.07 -10.42
CA GLN A 195 0.42 5.06 -8.95
C GLN A 195 1.04 3.75 -8.43
N CYS A 196 0.74 2.60 -9.05
CA CYS A 196 1.32 1.32 -8.67
C CYS A 196 2.81 1.26 -9.02
N ALA A 197 3.21 1.92 -10.11
CA ALA A 197 4.59 1.99 -10.58
C ALA A 197 5.47 3.02 -9.85
N ILE A 198 4.96 3.72 -8.83
CA ILE A 198 5.80 4.62 -8.02
C ILE A 198 6.90 3.80 -7.33
N ALA A 199 8.15 4.18 -7.55
CA ALA A 199 9.33 3.53 -6.99
C ALA A 199 9.75 4.22 -5.68
N MET A 200 9.87 3.45 -4.61
CA MET A 200 10.30 3.93 -3.29
C MET A 200 11.15 2.90 -2.57
N SER A 201 12.05 3.35 -1.71
CA SER A 201 12.74 2.49 -0.75
C SER A 201 11.92 2.25 0.52
N CYS A 202 12.31 1.30 1.38
CA CYS A 202 11.67 1.13 2.68
C CYS A 202 11.76 2.41 3.51
N ARG A 203 12.90 3.11 3.49
CA ARG A 203 13.08 4.38 4.20
C ARG A 203 12.03 5.41 3.78
N GLN A 204 11.89 5.61 2.48
CA GLN A 204 10.93 6.55 1.91
C GLN A 204 9.49 6.14 2.22
N LEU A 205 9.16 4.86 2.08
CA LEU A 205 7.80 4.35 2.30
C LEU A 205 7.39 4.42 3.78
N ALA A 206 8.27 4.06 4.70
CA ALA A 206 8.03 4.16 6.15
C ALA A 206 7.78 5.61 6.56
N ARG A 207 8.61 6.54 6.07
CA ARG A 207 8.40 7.97 6.33
C ARG A 207 7.09 8.46 5.73
N ALA A 208 6.75 8.04 4.51
CA ALA A 208 5.52 8.45 3.85
C ALA A 208 4.26 7.98 4.58
N GLY A 209 4.30 6.83 5.26
CA GLY A 209 3.19 6.30 6.06
C GLY A 209 3.03 6.95 7.44
N LEU A 210 3.98 7.75 7.91
CA LEU A 210 4.04 8.24 9.29
C LEU A 210 2.80 9.05 9.71
N PHE A 211 2.19 9.79 8.78
CA PHE A 211 0.98 10.56 9.08
C PHE A 211 -0.21 9.69 9.49
N LEU A 212 -0.28 8.43 9.02
CA LEU A 212 -1.35 7.50 9.40
C LEU A 212 -1.18 6.98 10.83
N ALA A 213 0.06 6.91 11.31
CA ALA A 213 0.35 6.61 12.71
C ALA A 213 -0.02 7.79 13.62
N MET A 214 0.15 9.01 13.11
CA MET A 214 -0.01 10.27 13.85
C MET A 214 -1.32 10.99 13.52
N GLU A 215 -2.44 10.25 13.57
CA GLU A 215 -3.80 10.80 13.46
C GLU A 215 -4.06 11.67 12.21
N GLY A 216 -3.40 11.36 11.11
CA GLY A 216 -3.54 12.09 9.84
C GLY A 216 -2.66 13.33 9.72
N CYS A 217 -1.81 13.61 10.71
CA CYS A 217 -0.87 14.73 10.72
C CYS A 217 0.55 14.24 10.42
N ASP A 218 1.25 14.91 9.52
CA ASP A 218 2.69 14.68 9.31
C ASP A 218 3.46 15.33 10.47
N PRO A 219 4.09 14.56 11.37
CA PRO A 219 4.70 15.12 12.58
C PRO A 219 5.95 15.95 12.31
N LEU A 220 6.56 15.81 11.12
CA LEU A 220 7.80 16.52 10.77
C LEU A 220 7.52 17.88 10.15
N THR A 221 6.42 18.00 9.40
CA THR A 221 6.01 19.25 8.75
C THR A 221 4.90 19.98 9.51
N GLY A 222 4.17 19.29 10.38
CA GLY A 222 2.98 19.80 11.06
C GLY A 222 1.75 19.88 10.14
N GLU A 223 1.81 19.36 8.91
CA GLU A 223 0.69 19.41 7.97
C GLU A 223 -0.40 18.39 8.36
N GLN A 224 -1.62 18.88 8.62
CA GLN A 224 -2.80 18.02 8.77
C GLN A 224 -3.30 17.59 7.38
N LEU A 225 -3.08 16.32 7.02
CA LEU A 225 -3.42 15.79 5.69
C LEU A 225 -4.86 15.31 5.60
N ILE A 226 -5.30 14.61 6.63
CA ILE A 226 -6.66 14.11 6.79
C ILE A 226 -7.03 14.21 8.26
N GLU A 227 -8.31 14.32 8.56
CA GLU A 227 -8.79 14.41 9.94
C GLU A 227 -8.50 13.10 10.72
N PRO A 228 -8.29 13.17 12.05
CA PRO A 228 -7.98 11.99 12.89
C PRO A 228 -8.91 10.80 12.70
N HIS A 229 -10.21 11.06 12.55
CA HIS A 229 -11.20 10.00 12.34
C HIS A 229 -11.05 9.30 10.97
N ARG A 230 -10.50 9.97 9.96
CA ARG A 230 -10.22 9.38 8.64
C ARG A 230 -8.96 8.52 8.68
N ALA A 231 -7.89 8.99 9.33
CA ALA A 231 -6.68 8.18 9.54
C ALA A 231 -7.01 6.85 10.24
N ARG A 232 -7.81 6.92 11.32
CA ARG A 232 -8.30 5.73 12.03
C ARG A 232 -9.09 4.77 11.12
N ARG A 233 -9.94 5.29 10.24
CA ARG A 233 -10.72 4.48 9.29
C ARG A 233 -9.84 3.84 8.21
N ILE A 234 -8.84 4.56 7.70
CA ILE A 234 -7.85 3.99 6.77
C ILE A 234 -7.11 2.85 7.44
N ASN A 235 -6.63 3.03 8.68
CA ASN A 235 -5.96 1.99 9.45
C ASN A 235 -6.88 0.77 9.68
N ALA A 236 -8.17 0.98 9.96
CA ALA A 236 -9.13 -0.13 10.07
C ALA A 236 -9.30 -0.89 8.76
N ILE A 237 -9.41 -0.19 7.63
CA ILE A 237 -9.51 -0.84 6.31
C ILE A 237 -8.21 -1.57 5.97
N MET A 238 -7.04 -1.01 6.29
CA MET A 238 -5.74 -1.68 6.14
C MET A 238 -5.69 -2.98 6.95
N MET A 239 -6.11 -2.95 8.22
CA MET A 239 -6.17 -4.14 9.05
C MET A 239 -7.05 -5.24 8.42
N LEU A 240 -8.24 -4.87 7.94
CA LEU A 240 -9.25 -5.84 7.51
C LEU A 240 -9.10 -6.30 6.05
N CYS A 241 -8.49 -5.47 5.19
CA CYS A 241 -8.48 -5.66 3.74
C CYS A 241 -7.08 -5.55 3.10
N GLY A 242 -6.03 -5.37 3.92
CA GLY A 242 -4.73 -4.94 3.45
C GLY A 242 -3.84 -6.01 2.84
N HIS A 243 -4.10 -7.29 3.12
CA HIS A 243 -3.25 -8.42 2.73
C HIS A 243 -4.00 -9.45 1.88
N TYR A 244 -4.86 -8.99 0.98
CA TYR A 244 -5.66 -9.85 0.10
C TYR A 244 -6.49 -10.84 0.95
N ASP A 245 -6.53 -12.10 0.55
CA ASP A 245 -7.23 -13.18 1.26
C ASP A 245 -6.53 -13.55 2.60
N ASN A 246 -5.34 -13.00 2.88
CA ASN A 246 -4.54 -13.25 4.09
C ASN A 246 -4.67 -12.14 5.15
N SER A 247 -5.61 -11.21 5.01
CA SER A 247 -5.77 -10.07 5.94
C SER A 247 -6.07 -10.50 7.37
N GLY A 248 -6.92 -11.52 7.56
CA GLY A 248 -7.23 -12.05 8.90
C GLY A 248 -6.04 -12.70 9.58
N GLU A 249 -5.27 -13.52 8.85
CA GLU A 249 -4.06 -14.19 9.35
C GLU A 249 -2.96 -13.17 9.67
N PHE A 250 -2.77 -12.16 8.82
CA PHE A 250 -1.81 -11.08 9.08
C PHE A 250 -2.18 -10.30 10.35
N ALA A 251 -3.45 -9.94 10.51
CA ALA A 251 -3.94 -9.27 11.71
C ALA A 251 -3.71 -10.12 12.98
N PHE A 252 -3.93 -11.44 12.90
CA PHE A 252 -3.71 -12.36 14.01
C PHE A 252 -2.24 -12.47 14.43
N ARG A 253 -1.31 -12.52 13.47
CA ARG A 253 0.13 -12.70 13.74
C ARG A 253 0.84 -11.40 14.09
N VAL A 254 0.53 -10.31 13.38
CA VAL A 254 1.27 -9.04 13.48
C VAL A 254 0.58 -8.02 14.37
N GLY A 255 -0.76 -8.04 14.45
CA GLY A 255 -1.50 -7.12 15.32
C GLY A 255 -1.52 -5.66 14.87
N LEU A 256 -1.07 -5.34 13.65
CA LEU A 256 -0.95 -3.96 13.16
C LEU A 256 -1.62 -3.77 11.78
N PRO A 257 -2.26 -2.61 11.52
CA PRO A 257 -2.73 -2.23 10.19
C PRO A 257 -1.62 -2.32 9.14
N GLY A 258 -1.85 -3.07 8.07
CA GLY A 258 -0.86 -3.25 7.01
C GLY A 258 -1.43 -3.18 5.60
N LYS A 259 -0.56 -2.97 4.61
CA LYS A 259 -0.88 -3.16 3.19
C LYS A 259 0.33 -3.77 2.49
N SER A 260 0.13 -4.89 1.81
CA SER A 260 1.14 -5.50 0.94
C SER A 260 1.01 -5.07 -0.52
N GLY A 261 2.11 -5.15 -1.27
CA GLY A 261 2.16 -5.00 -2.72
C GLY A 261 2.93 -6.16 -3.35
N VAL A 262 2.55 -6.54 -4.57
CA VAL A 262 3.18 -7.63 -5.33
C VAL A 262 4.65 -7.35 -5.71
N GLY A 263 5.11 -6.10 -5.54
CA GLY A 263 6.53 -5.75 -5.61
C GLY A 263 7.35 -6.24 -4.40
N GLY A 264 6.72 -6.90 -3.42
CA GLY A 264 7.36 -7.42 -2.21
C GLY A 264 7.34 -6.45 -1.03
N GLY A 265 6.78 -5.26 -1.20
CA GLY A 265 6.68 -4.24 -0.15
C GLY A 265 5.49 -4.48 0.77
N ILE A 266 5.68 -4.20 2.06
CA ILE A 266 4.63 -4.13 3.07
C ILE A 266 4.79 -2.81 3.83
N LEU A 267 3.74 -1.98 3.82
CA LEU A 267 3.60 -0.84 4.72
C LEU A 267 2.79 -1.28 5.94
N CYS A 268 3.26 -0.97 7.14
CA CYS A 268 2.58 -1.27 8.39
C CYS A 268 2.56 -0.03 9.30
N ILE A 269 1.42 0.23 9.95
CA ILE A 269 1.20 1.42 10.77
C ILE A 269 1.01 0.98 12.22
N ALA A 270 1.82 1.53 13.13
CA ALA A 270 1.66 1.38 14.56
C ALA A 270 1.08 2.69 15.13
N PRO A 271 -0.25 2.78 15.36
CA PRO A 271 -0.89 4.03 15.78
C PRO A 271 -0.24 4.61 17.04
N GLY A 272 0.10 5.90 17.00
CA GLY A 272 0.77 6.61 18.10
C GLY A 272 2.26 6.25 18.30
N GLN A 273 2.81 5.27 17.58
CA GLN A 273 4.19 4.81 17.74
C GLN A 273 5.07 5.10 16.53
N GLY A 274 4.64 4.74 15.31
CA GLY A 274 5.45 4.92 14.12
C GLY A 274 4.91 4.21 12.87
N SER A 275 5.68 4.25 11.80
CA SER A 275 5.36 3.56 10.55
C SER A 275 6.54 2.70 10.10
N ILE A 276 6.23 1.49 9.66
CA ILE A 276 7.19 0.46 9.28
C ILE A 276 7.01 0.14 7.81
N ALA A 277 8.11 0.01 7.08
CA ALA A 277 8.11 -0.55 5.74
C ALA A 277 9.12 -1.70 5.66
N VAL A 278 8.69 -2.82 5.09
CA VAL A 278 9.55 -3.98 4.84
C VAL A 278 9.43 -4.38 3.38
N TRP A 279 10.53 -4.81 2.79
CA TRP A 279 10.58 -5.25 1.41
C TRP A 279 11.34 -6.55 1.30
N SER A 280 10.69 -7.56 0.72
CA SER A 280 11.35 -8.75 0.19
C SER A 280 10.57 -9.26 -1.03
N PRO A 281 11.21 -9.44 -2.19
CA PRO A 281 10.50 -9.71 -3.45
C PRO A 281 9.75 -11.05 -3.50
N ALA A 282 10.23 -12.07 -2.79
CA ALA A 282 9.62 -13.40 -2.81
C ALA A 282 8.28 -13.42 -2.04
N LEU A 283 7.20 -13.72 -2.75
CA LEU A 283 5.84 -13.75 -2.21
C LEU A 283 5.42 -15.17 -1.81
N ASN A 284 4.59 -15.26 -0.78
CA ASN A 284 3.84 -16.48 -0.45
C ASN A 284 2.66 -16.70 -1.42
N GLU A 285 1.91 -17.79 -1.24
CA GLU A 285 0.76 -18.14 -2.09
C GLU A 285 -0.35 -17.07 -2.11
N ALA A 286 -0.45 -16.26 -1.04
CA ALA A 286 -1.41 -15.17 -0.94
C ALA A 286 -0.91 -13.83 -1.54
N GLY A 287 0.26 -13.81 -2.17
CA GLY A 287 0.83 -12.61 -2.79
C GLY A 287 1.40 -11.58 -1.80
N THR A 288 1.73 -12.00 -0.58
CA THR A 288 2.38 -11.17 0.43
C THR A 288 3.85 -11.57 0.58
N SER A 289 4.73 -10.59 0.79
CA SER A 289 6.16 -10.84 1.02
C SER A 289 6.37 -11.79 2.20
N LEU A 290 7.00 -12.94 1.94
CA LEU A 290 7.13 -14.01 2.93
C LEU A 290 8.09 -13.61 4.05
N ALA A 291 9.35 -13.35 3.69
CA ALA A 291 10.36 -12.92 4.66
C ALA A 291 9.98 -11.58 5.30
N GLY A 292 9.34 -10.67 4.54
CA GLY A 292 8.89 -9.38 5.06
C GLY A 292 7.81 -9.51 6.14
N ALA A 293 6.85 -10.42 5.97
CA ALA A 293 5.83 -10.68 6.99
C ALA A 293 6.43 -11.29 8.27
N VAL A 294 7.40 -12.19 8.14
CA VAL A 294 8.13 -12.79 9.29
C VAL A 294 8.90 -11.72 10.07
N ALA A 295 9.58 -10.80 9.37
CA ALA A 295 10.26 -9.68 10.03
C ALA A 295 9.28 -8.79 10.81
N LEU A 296 8.12 -8.48 10.23
CA LEU A 296 7.10 -7.66 10.88
C LEU A 296 6.52 -8.32 12.13
N GLU A 297 6.19 -9.60 12.06
CA GLU A 297 5.68 -10.37 13.20
C GLU A 297 6.68 -10.36 14.37
N HIS A 298 7.94 -10.70 14.10
CA HIS A 298 8.95 -10.74 15.16
C HIS A 298 9.26 -9.36 15.73
N PHE A 299 9.33 -8.32 14.89
CA PHE A 299 9.54 -6.96 15.37
C PHE A 299 8.35 -6.50 16.23
N ALA A 300 7.11 -6.67 15.76
CA ALA A 300 5.92 -6.24 16.49
C ALA A 300 5.80 -6.93 17.85
N TYR A 301 6.06 -8.23 17.90
CA TYR A 301 6.09 -9.00 19.14
C TYR A 301 7.18 -8.50 20.11
N ALA A 302 8.41 -8.32 19.64
CA ALA A 302 9.53 -7.92 20.48
C ALA A 302 9.38 -6.48 20.99
N ALA A 303 8.84 -5.58 20.17
CA ALA A 303 8.58 -4.20 20.53
C ALA A 303 7.32 -4.02 21.41
N GLY A 304 6.46 -5.04 21.52
CA GLY A 304 5.16 -4.95 22.20
C GLY A 304 4.18 -4.03 21.47
N TRP A 305 4.17 -4.07 20.13
CA TRP A 305 3.39 -3.19 19.28
C TRP A 305 2.22 -3.95 18.66
N SER A 306 1.01 -3.68 19.15
CA SER A 306 -0.24 -4.24 18.65
C SER A 306 -1.38 -3.26 18.90
N VAL A 307 -2.42 -3.28 18.06
CA VAL A 307 -3.65 -2.52 18.32
C VAL A 307 -4.63 -3.25 19.26
N PHE A 308 -4.27 -4.47 19.68
CA PHE A 308 -5.09 -5.33 20.53
C PHE A 308 -4.60 -5.39 21.99
N ASP A 309 -3.48 -4.72 22.30
CA ASP A 309 -2.87 -4.65 23.63
C ASP A 309 -3.35 -3.44 24.45
#